data_AF-A0A2V5STX3-F1
#
_entry.id   AF-A0A2V5STX3-F1
#
_cell.length_a   1.000
_cell.length_b   1.000
_cell.length_c   1.000
_cell.angle_alpha   90.00
_cell.angle_beta   90.00
_cell.angle_gamma   90.00
#
_symmetry.space_group_name_H-M   'P 1'
#
loop_
_entity.id
_entity.type
_entity.pdbx_description
1 polymer ?
#
loop_
_entity_poly.entity_id
_entity_poly.type
_entity_poly.pdbx_seq_one_letter_code
_entity_poly.pdbx_strand_id
1 'polypeptide(L)' 'METFQSLLAKRLSDALAKAGLPNAGELTPATDRRFGDYQTNAALVLGKQRSENPQTLAERV' A
#
# COMPACT_ATOMS: atom_id res chain seq x y z
N MET A 1 14.36 9.78 -13.65
CA MET A 1 13.57 10.97 -13.23
C MET A 1 12.65 10.50 -12.11
N GLU A 2 12.73 11.11 -10.94
CA GLU A 2 11.81 10.81 -9.83
C GLU A 2 10.44 11.39 -10.17
N THR A 3 9.39 10.57 -10.04
CA THR A 3 7.98 10.99 -10.16
C THR A 3 7.33 11.02 -8.80
N PHE A 4 6.25 11.78 -8.64
CA PHE A 4 5.49 11.79 -7.38
C PHE A 4 4.98 10.40 -6.98
N GLN A 5 4.54 9.60 -7.97
CA GLN A 5 4.16 8.20 -7.74
C GLN A 5 5.34 7.36 -7.22
N SER A 6 6.55 7.52 -7.77
CA SER A 6 7.73 6.79 -7.28
C SER A 6 8.13 7.19 -5.86
N LEU A 7 7.94 8.47 -5.49
CA LEU A 7 8.14 8.95 -4.13
C LEU A 7 7.13 8.30 -3.17
N LEU A 8 5.85 8.30 -3.52
CA LEU A 8 4.80 7.66 -2.70
C LEU A 8 5.01 6.15 -2.58
N ALA A 9 5.43 5.47 -3.66
CA ALA A 9 5.74 4.04 -3.63
C ALA A 9 6.90 3.72 -2.67
N LYS A 10 7.92 4.59 -2.62
CA LYS A 10 9.01 4.48 -1.65
C LYS A 10 8.50 4.66 -0.22
N ARG A 11 7.63 5.64 0.04
CA ARG A 11 7.03 5.86 1.37
C ARG A 11 6.17 4.68 1.82
N LEU A 12 5.41 4.09 0.89
CA LEU A 12 4.64 2.87 1.15
C LEU A 12 5.55 1.70 1.53
N SER A 13 6.65 1.50 0.79
CA SER A 13 7.63 0.45 1.10
C SER A 13 8.24 0.65 2.49
N ASP A 14 8.62 1.88 2.85
CA ASP A 14 9.15 2.20 4.18
C ASP A 14 8.14 1.91 5.30
N ALA A 15 6.86 2.23 5.09
CA ALA A 15 5.78 1.97 6.05
C ALA A 15 5.53 0.48 6.24
N LEU A 16 5.46 -0.29 5.14
CA LEU A 16 5.36 -1.75 5.18
C LEU A 16 6.54 -2.37 5.94
N ALA A 17 7.76 -1.93 5.67
CA ALA A 17 8.96 -2.40 6.35
C ALA A 17 8.90 -2.13 7.87
N LYS A 18 8.47 -0.92 8.28
CA LYS A 18 8.27 -0.57 9.70
C LYS A 18 7.21 -1.44 10.37
N ALA A 19 6.17 -1.85 9.64
CA ALA A 19 5.13 -2.74 10.12
C ALA A 19 5.53 -4.24 10.14
N GLY A 20 6.74 -4.58 9.69
CA GLY A 20 7.19 -5.98 9.56
C GLY A 20 6.50 -6.73 8.42
N LEU A 21 6.05 -6.00 7.41
CA LEU A 21 5.34 -6.51 6.23
C LEU A 21 6.29 -6.50 5.02
N PRO A 22 6.24 -7.51 4.14
CA PRO A 22 6.97 -7.48 2.90
C PRO A 22 6.36 -6.43 1.96
N ASN A 23 7.15 -5.96 1.01
CA ASN A 23 6.63 -5.13 -0.08
C ASN A 23 5.56 -5.90 -0.84
N ALA A 24 4.39 -5.28 -0.96
CA ALA A 24 3.25 -5.89 -1.64
C ALA A 24 2.37 -4.79 -2.26
N GLY A 25 1.76 -5.13 -3.39
CA GLY A 25 0.88 -4.22 -4.13
C GLY A 25 1.64 -3.11 -4.86
N GLU A 26 1.05 -2.66 -5.96
CA GLU A 26 1.54 -1.49 -6.69
C GLU A 26 0.77 -0.25 -6.25
N LEU A 27 1.46 0.87 -6.13
CA LEU A 27 0.82 2.16 -6.00
C LEU A 27 0.38 2.64 -7.38
N THR A 28 -0.91 2.82 -7.57
CA THR A 28 -1.53 3.19 -8.86
C THR A 28 -2.42 4.41 -8.68
N PRO A 29 -2.66 5.22 -9.74
CA PRO A 29 -3.65 6.29 -9.68
C PRO A 29 -5.03 5.75 -9.28
N ALA A 30 -5.77 6.52 -8.50
CA ALA A 30 -7.14 6.18 -8.16
C ALA A 30 -8.03 6.25 -9.41
N THR A 31 -8.95 5.28 -9.53
CA THR A 31 -9.91 5.24 -10.64
C THR A 31 -11.09 6.21 -10.45
N ASP A 32 -11.35 6.60 -9.20
CA ASP A 32 -12.39 7.54 -8.80
C ASP A 32 -11.81 8.54 -7.79
N ARG A 33 -12.11 9.83 -7.98
CA ARG A 33 -11.59 10.93 -7.15
C ARG A 33 -12.00 10.81 -5.68
N ARG A 34 -13.08 10.09 -5.36
CA ARG A 34 -13.52 9.84 -3.99
C ARG A 34 -12.52 8.97 -3.19
N PHE A 35 -11.65 8.22 -3.88
CA PHE A 35 -10.62 7.38 -3.27
C PHE A 35 -9.26 8.08 -3.12
N GLY A 36 -9.19 9.38 -3.43
CA GLY A 36 -7.95 10.16 -3.45
C GLY A 36 -7.26 10.14 -4.82
N ASP A 37 -5.98 10.46 -4.85
CA ASP A 37 -5.20 10.55 -6.10
C ASP A 37 -4.50 9.23 -6.45
N TYR A 38 -4.08 8.47 -5.43
CA TYR A 38 -3.37 7.20 -5.56
C TYR A 38 -3.88 6.16 -4.56
N GLN A 39 -3.79 4.89 -4.93
CA GLN A 39 -4.24 3.75 -4.13
C GLN A 39 -3.29 2.56 -4.26
N THR A 40 -3.33 1.66 -3.29
CA THR A 40 -2.64 0.35 -3.34
C THR A 40 -3.53 -0.74 -2.77
N ASN A 41 -3.41 -1.94 -3.33
CA ASN A 41 -4.10 -3.14 -2.82
C ASN A 41 -3.20 -3.98 -1.88
N ALA A 42 -2.10 -3.40 -1.37
CA ALA A 42 -1.12 -4.07 -0.51
C ALA A 42 -1.79 -4.84 0.65
N ALA A 43 -2.69 -4.18 1.37
CA ALA A 43 -3.36 -4.78 2.53
C ALA A 43 -4.22 -6.01 2.17
N LEU A 44 -4.90 -6.01 1.02
CA LEU A 44 -5.66 -7.15 0.53
C LEU A 44 -4.76 -8.32 0.13
N VAL A 45 -3.64 -8.04 -0.55
CA VAL A 45 -2.65 -9.06 -0.94
C VAL A 45 -2.04 -9.70 0.30
N LEU A 46 -1.58 -8.88 1.24
CA LEU A 46 -0.96 -9.33 2.49
C LEU A 46 -1.95 -10.07 3.39
N GLY A 47 -3.20 -9.60 3.47
CA GLY A 47 -4.26 -10.25 4.24
C GLY A 47 -4.52 -11.67 3.74
N LYS A 48 -4.58 -11.85 2.42
CA LYS A 48 -4.68 -13.20 1.81
C LYS A 48 -3.45 -14.07 2.10
N GLN A 49 -2.24 -13.52 1.99
CA GLN A 49 -1.00 -14.27 2.22
C GLN A 49 -0.82 -14.72 3.68
N ARG A 50 -1.28 -13.91 4.64
CA ARG A 50 -1.08 -14.14 6.08
C ARG A 50 -2.33 -14.64 6.79
N SER A 51 -3.46 -14.79 6.10
CA SER A 51 -4.78 -15.03 6.71
C SER A 51 -5.13 -14.00 7.79
N GLU A 52 -4.74 -12.75 7.57
CA GLU A 52 -5.01 -11.61 8.46
C GLU A 52 -6.09 -10.71 7.86
N ASN A 53 -6.86 -10.01 8.71
CA ASN A 53 -7.86 -9.05 8.24
C ASN A 53 -7.16 -7.88 7.52
N PRO A 54 -7.50 -7.58 6.25
CA PRO A 54 -6.87 -6.52 5.49
C PRO A 54 -7.07 -5.12 6.09
N GLN A 55 -8.18 -4.87 6.81
CA GLN A 55 -8.40 -3.59 7.47
C GLN A 55 -7.40 -3.36 8.60
N THR A 56 -7.16 -4.40 9.42
CA THR A 56 -6.14 -4.37 10.47
C THR A 56 -4.73 -4.20 9.90
N LEU A 57 -4.45 -4.80 8.74
CA LEU A 57 -3.17 -4.58 8.06
C LEU A 57 -3.03 -3.15 7.53
N ALA A 58 -4.09 -2.56 6.99
CA ALA A 58 -4.07 -1.19 6.50
C ALA A 58 -3.87 -0.17 7.63
N GLU A 59 -4.44 -0.40 8.81
CA GLU A 59 -4.28 0.48 9.98
C GLU A 59 -2.85 0.48 10.57
N ARG A 60 -2.07 -0.57 10.30
CA ARG A 60 -0.69 -0.72 10.81
C ARG A 60 0.37 -0.02 9.94
N VAL A 61 0.01 0.38 8.73
CA VAL A 61 0.90 0.92 7.68
C VAL A 61 0.67 2.40 7.56
#